data_AF-A0A954BN23-F1
#
_entry.id   AF-A0A954BN23-F1
#
_cell.length_a   1.000
_cell.length_b   1.000
_cell.length_c   1.000
_cell.angle_alpha   90.00
_cell.angle_beta   90.00
_cell.angle_gamma   90.00
#
_symmetry.space_group_name_H-M   'P 1'
#
loop_
_entity.id
_entity.type
_entity.pdbx_description
1 polymer ?
#
loop_
_entity_poly.entity_id
_entity_poly.type
_entity_poly.pdbx_seq_one_letter_code
_entity_poly.pdbx_strand_id
1 'polypeptide(L)'
;MEFLNRVKFATSTPGTSDIAVGARESSFLTPALAGASNGEQYSYFIVDGDNFAHGVGTYSTSGPTLQRDSNEISWNGSSYSAGKLSLSGSAVVHLAKQAEDLRRIVLPPPPGAEISISSGAITVVGSNCVVDTEGNAASDNLDNILGGYDGMIVSVKARSSSRTVVVRDGVGNLRLSGSDMSLDNVYDRIMLERTDTDGAGFQKWVEISRSNNGA
;
A
#
# COMPACT_ATOMS: atom_id res chain seq x y z
N MET A 1 -1.17 3.46 -7.27
CA MET A 1 -1.15 4.83 -6.74
C MET A 1 0.12 5.54 -7.14
N GLU A 2 0.01 6.39 -8.16
CA GLU A 2 1.08 7.26 -8.64
C GLU A 2 1.25 8.49 -7.74
N PHE A 3 2.46 9.04 -7.68
CA PHE A 3 2.77 10.27 -6.94
C PHE A 3 2.82 11.46 -7.90
N LEU A 4 1.92 12.42 -7.67
CA LEU A 4 1.81 13.63 -8.49
C LEU A 4 2.61 14.78 -7.88
N ASN A 5 3.18 15.62 -8.74
CA ASN A 5 3.90 16.80 -8.31
C ASN A 5 2.94 17.95 -7.95
N ARG A 6 2.97 18.38 -6.68
CA ARG A 6 2.40 19.66 -6.19
C ARG A 6 0.99 19.99 -6.73
N VAL A 7 0.01 19.12 -6.51
CA VAL A 7 -1.37 19.39 -6.96
C VAL A 7 -2.17 20.10 -5.88
N LYS A 8 -2.71 21.28 -6.17
CA LYS A 8 -3.63 21.99 -5.28
C LYS A 8 -4.59 22.85 -6.09
N PHE A 9 -5.88 22.74 -5.81
CA PHE A 9 -6.94 23.42 -6.56
C PHE A 9 -8.13 23.79 -5.68
N ALA A 10 -8.83 24.86 -6.03
CA ALA A 10 -10.10 25.24 -5.41
C ALA A 10 -11.25 24.38 -5.94
N THR A 11 -12.28 24.16 -5.13
CA THR A 11 -13.53 23.54 -5.56
C THR A 11 -14.73 24.35 -5.09
N SER A 12 -15.72 24.47 -5.96
CA SER A 12 -17.01 25.05 -5.63
C SER A 12 -18.07 24.00 -5.27
N THR A 13 -17.70 22.72 -5.17
CA THR A 13 -18.62 21.65 -4.75
C THR A 13 -19.06 21.85 -3.30
N PRO A 14 -20.36 21.98 -3.01
CA PRO A 14 -20.87 21.94 -1.65
C PRO A 14 -21.25 20.51 -1.24
N GLY A 15 -21.44 20.30 0.06
CA GLY A 15 -21.93 19.02 0.61
C GLY A 15 -20.89 17.90 0.54
N THR A 16 -21.36 16.66 0.40
CA THR A 16 -20.53 15.44 0.51
C THR A 16 -20.34 14.71 -0.84
N SER A 17 -20.72 15.35 -1.95
CA SER A 17 -20.60 14.78 -3.29
C SER A 17 -19.16 14.75 -3.79
N ASP A 18 -18.99 14.20 -5.00
CA ASP A 18 -17.72 14.23 -5.71
C ASP A 18 -17.28 15.66 -5.97
N ILE A 19 -15.97 15.87 -5.84
CA ILE A 19 -15.35 17.19 -5.90
C ILE A 19 -15.11 17.53 -7.35
N ALA A 20 -15.65 18.65 -7.82
CA ALA A 20 -15.26 19.22 -9.10
C ALA A 20 -13.86 19.84 -8.98
N VAL A 21 -12.97 19.51 -9.90
CA VAL A 21 -11.63 20.09 -9.97
C VAL A 21 -11.73 21.49 -10.57
N GLY A 22 -11.55 22.51 -9.73
CA GLY A 22 -11.56 23.91 -10.15
C GLY A 22 -10.18 24.45 -10.53
N ALA A 23 -10.01 25.76 -10.36
CA ALA A 23 -8.77 26.45 -10.68
C ALA A 23 -7.63 25.99 -9.76
N ARG A 24 -6.42 25.88 -10.30
CA ARG A 24 -5.21 25.62 -9.49
C ARG A 24 -4.97 26.77 -8.53
N GLU A 25 -4.45 26.43 -7.36
CA GLU A 25 -3.87 27.40 -6.44
C GLU A 25 -2.51 27.91 -6.97
N SER A 26 -2.11 29.11 -6.55
CA SER A 26 -0.84 29.71 -6.98
C SER A 26 0.36 28.82 -6.62
N SER A 27 1.27 28.59 -7.58
CA SER A 27 2.43 27.69 -7.45
C SER A 27 2.10 26.20 -7.32
N PHE A 28 0.89 25.77 -7.68
CA PHE A 28 0.49 24.37 -7.75
C PHE A 28 -0.06 24.00 -9.13
N LEU A 29 -0.17 22.71 -9.40
CA LEU A 29 -0.76 22.13 -10.61
C LEU A 29 -2.21 21.71 -10.34
N THR A 30 -3.00 21.59 -11.41
CA THR A 30 -4.22 20.77 -11.38
C THR A 30 -3.83 19.28 -11.49
N PRO A 31 -4.71 18.34 -11.13
CA PRO A 31 -4.46 16.91 -11.36
C PRO A 31 -4.04 16.60 -12.81
N ALA A 32 -4.76 17.15 -13.81
CA ALA A 32 -4.44 16.94 -15.22
C ALA A 32 -3.02 17.43 -15.59
N LEU A 33 -2.62 18.62 -15.15
CA LEU A 33 -1.29 19.17 -15.42
C LEU A 33 -0.17 18.38 -14.74
N ALA A 34 -0.47 17.73 -13.62
CA ALA A 34 0.47 16.88 -12.91
C ALA A 34 0.55 15.45 -13.46
N GLY A 35 -0.25 15.11 -14.49
CA GLY A 35 -0.26 13.80 -15.12
C GLY A 35 -1.23 12.79 -14.51
N ALA A 36 -2.24 13.24 -13.76
CA ALA A 36 -3.22 12.32 -13.15
C ALA A 36 -3.95 11.47 -14.22
N SER A 37 -3.99 10.17 -13.98
CA SER A 37 -4.61 9.17 -14.86
C SER A 37 -6.09 8.95 -14.51
N ASN A 38 -6.93 8.78 -15.53
CA ASN A 38 -8.36 8.53 -15.36
C ASN A 38 -8.61 7.18 -14.66
N GLY A 39 -9.42 7.19 -13.62
CA GLY A 39 -9.74 6.01 -12.80
C GLY A 39 -8.70 5.67 -11.73
N GLU A 40 -7.59 6.41 -11.65
CA GLU A 40 -6.56 6.16 -10.63
C GLU A 40 -6.92 6.84 -9.30
N GLN A 41 -6.55 6.18 -8.21
CA GLN A 41 -6.72 6.68 -6.86
C GLN A 41 -5.56 7.56 -6.42
N TYR A 42 -5.89 8.66 -5.73
CA TYR A 42 -4.94 9.59 -5.16
C TYR A 42 -5.36 9.99 -3.74
N SER A 43 -4.42 9.97 -2.80
CA SER A 43 -4.59 10.57 -1.48
C SER A 43 -4.77 12.09 -1.59
N TYR A 44 -5.69 12.62 -0.80
CA TYR A 44 -5.98 14.05 -0.74
C TYR A 44 -6.07 14.58 0.69
N PHE A 45 -5.97 15.90 0.78
CA PHE A 45 -6.24 16.71 1.96
C PHE A 45 -7.11 17.90 1.54
N ILE A 46 -8.29 18.02 2.15
CA ILE A 46 -9.25 19.11 1.93
C ILE A 46 -9.11 20.09 3.09
N VAL A 47 -9.14 21.39 2.79
CA VAL A 47 -9.30 22.47 3.75
C VAL A 47 -10.53 23.28 3.36
N ASP A 48 -11.40 23.55 4.33
CA ASP A 48 -12.60 24.35 4.14
C ASP A 48 -12.84 25.24 5.38
N GLY A 49 -12.30 26.46 5.32
CA GLY A 49 -12.13 27.29 6.51
C GLY A 49 -11.20 26.60 7.52
N ASP A 50 -11.67 26.46 8.76
CA ASP A 50 -10.96 25.74 9.83
C ASP A 50 -11.22 24.22 9.82
N ASN A 51 -12.13 23.75 8.97
CA ASN A 51 -12.43 22.33 8.81
C ASN A 51 -11.45 21.70 7.83
N PHE A 52 -11.17 20.41 8.01
CA PHE A 52 -10.30 19.68 7.09
C PHE A 52 -10.66 18.21 7.00
N ALA A 53 -10.24 17.57 5.92
CA ALA A 53 -10.41 16.13 5.75
C ALA A 53 -9.25 15.53 4.98
N HIS A 54 -9.01 14.25 5.16
CA HIS A 54 -8.07 13.49 4.35
C HIS A 54 -8.68 12.14 4.02
N GLY A 55 -8.39 11.66 2.82
CA GLY A 55 -8.88 10.38 2.33
C GLY A 55 -8.21 10.00 1.03
N VAL A 56 -8.73 8.96 0.40
CA VAL A 56 -8.36 8.54 -0.95
C VAL A 56 -9.53 8.88 -1.87
N GLY A 57 -9.22 9.32 -3.08
CA GLY A 57 -10.25 9.61 -4.08
C GLY A 57 -9.84 9.18 -5.48
N THR A 58 -10.84 8.81 -6.27
CA THR A 58 -10.67 8.36 -7.65
C THR A 58 -10.80 9.54 -8.61
N TYR A 59 -9.79 9.79 -9.43
CA TYR A 59 -9.80 10.90 -10.38
C TYR A 59 -10.50 10.53 -11.69
N SER A 60 -11.39 11.39 -12.19
CA SER A 60 -12.01 11.27 -13.52
C SER A 60 -11.56 12.42 -14.42
N THR A 61 -11.18 12.12 -15.67
CA THR A 61 -10.91 13.14 -16.70
C THR A 61 -12.18 13.62 -17.39
N SER A 62 -13.27 12.84 -17.36
CA SER A 62 -14.56 13.23 -17.95
C SER A 62 -15.36 14.02 -16.92
N GLY A 63 -15.43 15.34 -17.13
CA GLY A 63 -15.94 16.27 -16.13
C GLY A 63 -15.01 16.23 -14.91
N PRO A 64 -13.85 16.91 -14.96
CA PRO A 64 -12.75 16.67 -14.03
C PRO A 64 -13.21 16.64 -12.57
N THR A 65 -13.27 15.44 -11.99
CA THR A 65 -13.74 15.23 -10.62
C THR A 65 -12.78 14.36 -9.83
N LEU A 66 -12.84 14.52 -8.51
CA LEU A 66 -12.27 13.60 -7.55
C LEU A 66 -13.43 12.98 -6.76
N GLN A 67 -13.75 11.72 -7.06
CA GLN A 67 -14.71 10.95 -6.29
C GLN A 67 -14.10 10.68 -4.92
N ARG A 68 -14.82 11.00 -3.85
CA ARG A 68 -14.35 10.79 -2.48
C ARG A 68 -14.70 9.36 -2.07
N ASP A 69 -13.73 8.55 -1.69
CA ASP A 69 -13.99 7.18 -1.26
C ASP A 69 -14.60 7.15 0.16
N SER A 70 -15.06 5.99 0.63
CA SER A 70 -15.77 5.84 1.91
C SER A 70 -14.86 5.95 3.15
N ASN A 71 -13.55 5.93 2.98
CA ASN A 71 -12.54 5.93 4.05
C ASN A 71 -12.04 7.34 4.42
N GLU A 72 -12.74 8.41 4.04
CA GLU A 72 -12.37 9.76 4.45
C GLU A 72 -12.51 9.95 5.97
N ILE A 73 -11.54 10.62 6.58
CA ILE A 73 -11.58 11.07 7.97
C ILE A 73 -11.55 12.59 7.99
N SER A 74 -12.47 13.20 8.72
CA SER A 74 -12.64 14.64 8.75
C SER A 74 -12.66 15.22 10.17
N TRP A 75 -12.18 16.46 10.26
CA TRP A 75 -12.46 17.39 11.34
C TRP A 75 -13.54 18.37 10.85
N ASN A 76 -14.69 18.36 11.51
CA ASN A 76 -15.84 19.20 11.16
C ASN A 76 -15.99 20.45 12.06
N GLY A 77 -14.92 20.82 12.77
CA GLY A 77 -14.93 21.91 13.74
C GLY A 77 -15.21 21.48 15.18
N SER A 78 -15.64 20.22 15.40
CA SER A 78 -15.97 19.69 16.74
C SER A 78 -15.40 18.31 17.02
N SER A 79 -15.40 17.42 16.02
CA SER A 79 -14.99 16.02 16.17
C SER A 79 -14.09 15.59 15.03
N TYR A 80 -13.13 14.71 15.34
CA TYR A 80 -12.32 14.00 14.37
C TYR A 80 -12.88 12.59 14.18
N SER A 81 -13.49 12.30 13.03
CA SER A 81 -14.24 11.05 12.83
C SER A 81 -14.20 10.57 11.38
N ALA A 82 -14.46 9.27 11.19
CA ALA A 82 -14.68 8.69 9.87
C ALA A 82 -15.98 9.25 9.26
N GLY A 83 -15.89 9.78 8.05
CA GLY A 83 -17.00 10.38 7.33
C GLY A 83 -16.57 11.57 6.47
N LYS A 84 -17.28 11.74 5.36
CA LYS A 84 -17.04 12.85 4.42
C LYS A 84 -17.36 14.19 5.07
N LEU A 85 -16.43 15.13 5.02
CA LEU A 85 -16.67 16.55 5.35
C LEU A 85 -17.72 17.15 4.40
N SER A 86 -18.75 17.79 4.94
CA SER A 86 -19.68 18.60 4.15
C SER A 86 -19.01 19.91 3.76
N LEU A 87 -18.75 20.10 2.47
CA LEU A 87 -18.05 21.26 1.94
C LEU A 87 -18.98 22.48 1.83
N SER A 88 -18.43 23.67 1.99
CA SER A 88 -19.10 24.97 1.93
C SER A 88 -19.34 25.46 0.50
N GLY A 89 -18.62 24.90 -0.48
CA GLY A 89 -18.52 25.43 -1.84
C GLY A 89 -17.37 26.44 -2.04
N SER A 90 -16.45 26.55 -1.08
CA SER A 90 -15.21 27.34 -1.22
C SER A 90 -13.95 26.60 -0.74
N ALA A 91 -14.02 25.26 -0.69
CA ALA A 91 -12.92 24.43 -0.19
C ALA A 91 -11.72 24.43 -1.14
N VAL A 92 -10.55 24.11 -0.60
CA VAL A 92 -9.31 23.91 -1.36
C VAL A 92 -8.81 22.49 -1.12
N VAL A 93 -8.41 21.81 -2.19
CA VAL A 93 -7.99 20.42 -2.17
C VAL A 93 -6.53 20.32 -2.58
N HIS A 94 -5.73 19.62 -1.80
CA HIS A 94 -4.35 19.23 -2.11
C HIS A 94 -4.34 17.72 -2.34
N LEU A 95 -3.79 17.23 -3.46
CA LEU A 95 -3.44 15.81 -3.55
C LEU A 95 -2.11 15.61 -2.80
N ALA A 96 -2.24 15.42 -1.49
CA ALA A 96 -1.13 15.32 -0.54
C ALA A 96 -0.98 13.88 -0.05
N LYS A 97 0.25 13.48 0.23
CA LYS A 97 0.54 12.15 0.76
C LYS A 97 0.16 12.06 2.22
N GLN A 98 -0.49 10.95 2.58
CA GLN A 98 -0.76 10.57 3.96
C GLN A 98 0.42 9.78 4.54
N ALA A 99 0.46 9.63 5.86
CA ALA A 99 1.51 8.84 6.50
C ALA A 99 1.51 7.41 5.95
N GLU A 100 0.34 6.86 5.65
CA GLU A 100 0.07 5.54 5.10
C GLU A 100 0.70 5.36 3.71
N ASP A 101 0.77 6.42 2.91
CA ASP A 101 1.44 6.40 1.60
C ASP A 101 2.96 6.27 1.75
N LEU A 102 3.51 6.81 2.85
CA LEU A 102 4.94 6.81 3.17
C LEU A 102 5.36 5.62 4.04
N ARG A 103 4.42 5.03 4.79
CA ARG A 103 4.66 3.84 5.63
C ARG A 103 5.11 2.64 4.80
N ARG A 104 4.78 2.60 3.52
CA ARG A 104 5.26 1.57 2.59
C ARG A 104 6.72 1.79 2.14
N ILE A 105 7.26 3.01 2.28
CA ILE A 105 8.56 3.42 1.71
C ILE A 105 9.61 3.69 2.81
N VAL A 106 9.24 4.25 3.96
CA VAL A 106 10.20 4.86 4.91
C VAL A 106 10.16 4.27 6.32
N LEU A 107 9.04 3.67 6.75
CA LEU A 107 8.96 3.07 8.08
C LEU A 107 8.90 1.54 7.91
N PRO A 108 9.92 0.77 8.35
CA PRO A 108 9.70 -0.66 8.51
C PRO A 108 8.42 -0.85 9.35
N PRO A 109 7.65 -1.94 9.14
CA PRO A 109 6.54 -2.26 10.01
C PRO A 109 6.99 -2.07 11.47
N PRO A 110 6.16 -1.44 12.35
CA PRO A 110 6.56 -1.15 13.72
C PRO A 110 7.22 -2.39 14.32
N PRO A 111 8.31 -2.29 15.10
CA PRO A 111 9.04 -3.45 15.58
C PRO A 111 8.09 -4.50 16.17
N GLY A 112 7.88 -5.60 15.45
CA GLY A 112 6.92 -6.65 15.83
C GLY A 112 5.59 -6.73 15.06
N ALA A 113 5.34 -5.90 14.03
CA ALA A 113 4.22 -6.13 13.11
C ALA A 113 4.51 -7.37 12.26
N GLU A 114 3.91 -8.48 12.70
CA GLU A 114 3.92 -9.78 12.05
C GLU A 114 2.91 -9.85 10.92
N ILE A 115 3.19 -10.70 9.95
CA ILE A 115 2.28 -11.02 8.85
C ILE A 115 1.95 -12.50 9.01
N SER A 116 0.73 -12.81 9.43
CA SER A 116 0.27 -14.20 9.49
C SER A 116 -0.05 -14.70 8.10
N ILE A 117 0.35 -15.94 7.81
CA ILE A 117 -0.14 -16.66 6.63
C ILE A 117 -1.66 -16.80 6.75
N SER A 118 -2.33 -16.60 5.62
CA SER A 118 -3.74 -16.95 5.46
C SER A 118 -3.91 -17.70 4.15
N SER A 119 -4.39 -18.94 4.22
CA SER A 119 -4.60 -19.83 3.06
C SER A 119 -3.37 -19.90 2.13
N GLY A 120 -2.19 -20.06 2.70
CA GLY A 120 -0.92 -20.16 1.97
C GLY A 120 -0.39 -18.84 1.41
N ALA A 121 -0.95 -17.69 1.79
CA ALA A 121 -0.55 -16.39 1.26
C ALA A 121 -0.23 -15.35 2.35
N ILE A 122 0.67 -14.42 2.02
CA ILE A 122 0.87 -13.16 2.75
C ILE A 122 0.74 -11.97 1.80
N THR A 123 0.42 -10.79 2.33
CA THR A 123 0.52 -9.52 1.59
C THR A 123 1.76 -8.76 2.04
N VAL A 124 2.67 -8.40 1.12
CA VAL A 124 3.84 -7.59 1.48
C VAL A 124 3.43 -6.16 1.80
N VAL A 125 3.83 -5.72 3.00
CA VAL A 125 3.66 -4.33 3.48
C VAL A 125 4.96 -3.53 3.44
N GLY A 126 6.10 -4.18 3.16
CA GLY A 126 7.42 -3.57 3.03
C GLY A 126 8.51 -4.62 2.76
N SER A 127 9.77 -4.21 2.70
CA SER A 127 10.91 -5.09 2.37
C SER A 127 11.34 -6.04 3.49
N ASN A 128 10.81 -5.91 4.72
CA ASN A 128 11.13 -6.81 5.83
C ASN A 128 9.86 -7.51 6.31
N CYS A 129 9.71 -8.78 5.93
CA CYS A 129 8.55 -9.61 6.22
C CYS A 129 8.85 -10.54 7.41
N VAL A 130 8.27 -10.24 8.57
CA VAL A 130 8.26 -11.14 9.72
C VAL A 130 7.00 -12.00 9.60
N VAL A 131 7.16 -13.25 9.20
CA VAL A 131 6.03 -14.13 8.85
C VAL A 131 5.74 -15.10 9.99
N ASP A 132 4.46 -15.24 10.29
CA ASP A 132 3.96 -16.22 11.24
C ASP A 132 3.03 -17.24 10.55
N THR A 133 2.86 -18.41 11.14
CA THR A 133 2.00 -19.48 10.61
C THR A 133 0.51 -19.15 10.77
N GLU A 134 -0.35 -19.72 9.91
CA GLU A 134 -1.81 -19.56 10.02
C GLU A 134 -2.29 -20.17 11.34
N GLY A 135 -3.07 -19.40 12.10
CA GLY A 135 -3.63 -19.84 13.37
C GLY A 135 -2.59 -20.25 14.42
N ASN A 136 -1.33 -19.79 14.30
CA ASN A 136 -0.21 -20.19 15.15
C ASN A 136 0.11 -21.70 15.11
N ALA A 137 -0.16 -22.37 13.98
CA ALA A 137 0.20 -23.77 13.77
C ALA A 137 1.72 -24.01 13.91
N ALA A 138 2.12 -25.23 14.27
CA ALA A 138 3.54 -25.59 14.41
C ALA A 138 4.33 -25.49 13.09
N SER A 139 3.65 -25.63 11.95
CA SER A 139 4.22 -25.42 10.64
C SER A 139 3.13 -24.95 9.69
N ASP A 140 3.50 -24.15 8.71
CA ASP A 140 2.59 -23.75 7.63
C ASP A 140 3.37 -23.40 6.35
N ASN A 141 2.68 -23.52 5.21
CA ASN A 141 3.24 -23.29 3.89
C ASN A 141 2.99 -21.86 3.42
N LEU A 142 4.03 -21.26 2.85
CA LEU A 142 3.93 -20.00 2.13
C LEU A 142 4.07 -20.29 0.63
N ASP A 143 3.01 -19.99 -0.12
CA ASP A 143 2.87 -20.26 -1.56
C ASP A 143 2.79 -19.00 -2.40
N ASN A 144 2.24 -17.94 -1.79
CA ASN A 144 1.97 -16.70 -2.47
C ASN A 144 2.41 -15.51 -1.63
N ILE A 145 3.11 -14.59 -2.26
CA ILE A 145 3.34 -13.25 -1.74
C ILE A 145 2.59 -12.26 -2.64
N LEU A 146 1.57 -11.61 -2.08
CA LEU A 146 0.70 -10.67 -2.78
C LEU A 146 1.21 -9.23 -2.64
N GLY A 147 0.98 -8.41 -3.66
CA GLY A 147 1.45 -7.02 -3.71
C GLY A 147 2.91 -6.88 -4.13
N GLY A 148 3.49 -5.70 -3.92
CA GLY A 148 4.83 -5.34 -4.40
C GLY A 148 4.82 -4.63 -5.75
N TYR A 149 5.99 -4.39 -6.32
CA TYR A 149 6.20 -3.85 -7.67
C TYR A 149 7.40 -4.56 -8.32
N ASP A 150 7.49 -4.55 -9.65
CA ASP A 150 8.61 -5.14 -10.41
C ASP A 150 9.97 -4.60 -9.89
N GLY A 151 10.92 -5.49 -9.65
CA GLY A 151 12.21 -5.21 -9.03
C GLY A 151 12.20 -5.02 -7.50
N MET A 152 11.06 -5.15 -6.83
CA MET A 152 11.00 -5.04 -5.37
C MET A 152 11.75 -6.21 -4.70
N ILE A 153 12.66 -5.90 -3.78
CA ILE A 153 13.34 -6.91 -2.96
C ILE A 153 12.70 -6.98 -1.57
N VAL A 154 12.43 -8.20 -1.11
CA VAL A 154 11.95 -8.50 0.24
C VAL A 154 12.88 -9.49 0.94
N SER A 155 13.07 -9.30 2.24
CA SER A 155 13.64 -10.29 3.17
C SER A 155 12.50 -10.91 3.96
N VAL A 156 12.34 -12.22 3.86
CA VAL A 156 11.35 -13.01 4.61
C VAL A 156 12.05 -13.77 5.74
N LYS A 157 11.45 -13.77 6.93
CA LYS A 157 11.94 -14.46 8.13
C LYS A 157 10.81 -14.98 9.01
N ALA A 158 11.07 -16.07 9.72
CA ALA A 158 10.11 -16.60 10.69
C ALA A 158 9.95 -15.68 11.91
N ARG A 159 8.72 -15.60 12.42
CA ARG A 159 8.38 -14.90 13.66
C ARG A 159 8.88 -15.62 14.90
N SER A 160 8.88 -16.96 14.87
CA SER A 160 9.21 -17.81 16.01
C SER A 160 10.14 -18.93 15.58
N SER A 161 11.06 -19.35 16.47
CA SER A 161 11.82 -20.58 16.29
C SER A 161 11.05 -21.84 16.71
N SER A 162 9.80 -21.69 17.15
CA SER A 162 8.91 -22.81 17.53
C SER A 162 7.85 -23.13 16.47
N ARG A 163 7.81 -22.36 15.38
CA ARG A 163 6.83 -22.47 14.30
C ARG A 163 7.53 -22.30 12.97
N THR A 164 7.42 -23.31 12.11
CA THR A 164 8.12 -23.32 10.82
C THR A 164 7.26 -22.69 9.74
N VAL A 165 7.83 -21.71 9.05
CA VAL A 165 7.27 -21.21 7.78
C VAL A 165 8.00 -21.92 6.65
N VAL A 166 7.30 -22.72 5.85
CA VAL A 166 7.87 -23.43 4.69
C VAL A 166 7.59 -22.61 3.44
N VAL A 167 8.61 -21.91 2.95
CA VAL A 167 8.55 -21.18 1.68
C VAL A 167 8.69 -22.21 0.55
N ARG A 168 7.63 -22.41 -0.24
CA ARG A 168 7.58 -23.51 -1.21
C ARG A 168 8.07 -23.12 -2.59
N ASP A 169 8.95 -23.94 -3.16
CA ASP A 169 9.44 -23.77 -4.52
C ASP A 169 8.43 -24.28 -5.56
N GLY A 170 8.32 -23.57 -6.69
CA GLY A 170 7.46 -23.95 -7.80
C GLY A 170 5.95 -23.83 -7.54
N VAL A 171 5.52 -23.62 -6.29
CA VAL A 171 4.12 -23.44 -5.89
C VAL A 171 3.73 -21.96 -5.95
N GLY A 172 2.51 -21.68 -6.40
CA GLY A 172 1.98 -20.32 -6.50
C GLY A 172 2.89 -19.37 -7.28
N ASN A 173 3.25 -18.25 -6.66
CA ASN A 173 4.10 -17.24 -7.27
C ASN A 173 5.55 -17.24 -6.79
N LEU A 174 6.00 -18.26 -6.06
CA LEU A 174 7.37 -18.36 -5.55
C LEU A 174 8.25 -19.24 -6.45
N ARG A 175 9.48 -18.80 -6.71
CA ARG A 175 10.50 -19.53 -7.49
C ARG A 175 11.81 -19.49 -6.74
N LEU A 176 12.18 -20.61 -6.13
CA LEU A 176 13.34 -20.75 -5.28
C LEU A 176 14.44 -21.56 -5.98
N SER A 177 15.64 -21.60 -5.39
CA SER A 177 16.77 -22.41 -5.86
C SER A 177 16.57 -23.92 -5.63
N GLY A 178 15.65 -24.54 -6.37
CA GLY A 178 15.55 -26.00 -6.56
C GLY A 178 14.96 -26.81 -5.40
N SER A 179 14.58 -26.17 -4.30
CA SER A 179 13.82 -26.79 -3.20
C SER A 179 13.11 -25.75 -2.36
N ASP A 180 12.09 -26.22 -1.63
CA ASP A 180 11.48 -25.52 -0.51
C ASP A 180 12.55 -25.07 0.50
N MET A 181 12.24 -24.01 1.24
CA MET A 181 13.03 -23.52 2.35
C MET A 181 12.18 -23.41 3.61
N SER A 182 12.59 -24.13 4.65
CA SER A 182 12.06 -23.94 6.01
C SER A 182 12.74 -22.74 6.67
N LEU A 183 11.92 -21.82 7.16
CA LEU A 183 12.31 -20.79 8.13
C LEU A 183 11.81 -21.32 9.48
N ASP A 184 12.67 -22.06 10.18
CA ASP A 184 12.35 -22.70 11.46
C ASP A 184 13.07 -22.02 12.63
N ASN A 185 13.90 -21.02 12.34
CA ASN A 185 14.53 -20.16 13.31
C ASN A 185 14.32 -18.67 13.00
N VAL A 186 14.19 -17.84 14.04
CA VAL A 186 14.11 -16.38 13.91
C VAL A 186 15.33 -15.74 13.25
N TYR A 187 16.44 -16.46 13.08
CA TYR A 187 17.63 -16.01 12.36
C TYR A 187 17.67 -16.38 10.88
N ASP A 188 16.76 -17.23 10.40
CA ASP A 188 16.72 -17.65 8.99
C ASP A 188 16.20 -16.54 8.10
N ARG A 189 16.76 -16.42 6.90
CA ARG A 189 16.42 -15.39 5.93
C ARG A 189 16.33 -15.97 4.54
N ILE A 190 15.33 -15.55 3.78
CA ILE A 190 15.33 -15.65 2.32
C ILE A 190 15.08 -14.27 1.72
N MET A 191 15.87 -13.90 0.72
CA MET A 191 15.65 -12.70 -0.07
C MET A 191 15.06 -13.07 -1.42
N LEU A 192 13.97 -12.39 -1.77
CA LEU A 192 13.24 -12.59 -3.02
C LEU A 192 13.12 -11.26 -3.77
N GLU A 193 13.26 -11.29 -5.09
CA GLU A 193 12.94 -10.19 -6.00
C GLU A 193 11.60 -10.44 -6.66
N ARG A 194 10.71 -9.44 -6.68
CA ARG A 194 9.52 -9.48 -7.51
C ARG A 194 9.90 -9.21 -8.96
N THR A 195 9.48 -10.08 -9.87
CA THR A 195 9.54 -9.84 -11.31
C THR A 195 8.16 -9.98 -11.94
N ASP A 196 7.78 -9.00 -12.75
CA ASP A 196 6.57 -9.03 -13.58
C ASP A 196 6.86 -9.62 -14.97
N THR A 197 8.13 -9.85 -15.32
CA THR A 197 8.57 -10.39 -16.61
C THR A 197 9.42 -11.64 -16.40
N ASP A 198 8.79 -12.80 -16.23
CA ASP A 198 9.46 -14.10 -16.16
C ASP A 198 9.47 -14.86 -17.50
N GLY A 199 9.15 -14.18 -18.61
CA GLY A 199 8.95 -14.84 -19.91
C GLY A 199 7.68 -15.70 -20.01
N ALA A 200 6.96 -15.92 -18.91
CA ALA A 200 5.68 -16.62 -18.84
C ALA A 200 4.50 -15.67 -18.53
N GLY A 201 4.75 -14.39 -18.28
CA GLY A 201 3.73 -13.34 -18.13
C GLY A 201 3.03 -13.35 -16.77
N PHE A 202 3.62 -13.98 -15.75
CA PHE A 202 3.07 -14.02 -14.40
C PHE A 202 3.98 -13.29 -13.43
N GLN A 203 3.39 -12.57 -12.47
CA GLN A 203 4.11 -11.96 -11.36
C GLN A 203 4.71 -13.07 -10.50
N LYS A 204 6.04 -13.09 -10.34
CA LYS A 204 6.77 -14.07 -9.52
C LYS A 204 7.66 -13.38 -8.49
N TRP A 205 7.91 -14.07 -7.39
CA TRP A 205 8.97 -13.78 -6.45
C TRP A 205 10.08 -14.81 -6.63
N VAL A 206 11.21 -14.35 -7.13
CA VAL A 206 12.37 -15.18 -7.46
C VAL A 206 13.42 -15.03 -6.37
N GLU A 207 13.97 -16.14 -5.91
CA GLU A 207 15.03 -16.12 -4.91
C GLU A 207 16.31 -15.46 -5.43
N ILE A 208 16.84 -14.54 -4.63
CA ILE A 208 18.17 -13.95 -4.78
C ILE A 208 19.18 -14.70 -3.91
N SER A 209 18.79 -15.02 -2.68
CA SER A 209 19.65 -15.71 -1.72
C SER A 209 18.84 -16.28 -0.56
N ARG A 210 19.37 -17.34 0.06
CA ARG A 210 18.86 -17.90 1.32
C ARG A 210 19.97 -18.12 2.34
N SER A 211 19.61 -18.08 3.62
CA SER A 211 20.50 -18.43 4.74
C SER A 211 19.71 -19.13 5.85
N ASN A 212 20.12 -20.35 6.18
CA ASN A 212 19.66 -21.08 7.36
C ASN A 212 20.67 -20.83 8.49
N ASN A 213 20.47 -19.75 9.24
CA ASN A 213 21.45 -19.28 10.23
C ASN A 213 21.22 -19.89 11.62
N GLY A 214 20.09 -20.57 11.81
CA GLY A 214 19.67 -21.08 13.12
C GLY A 214 19.51 -22.60 13.19
N ALA A 215 20.15 -23.34 12.27
CA ALA A 215 20.19 -24.81 12.23
C ALA A 215 20.68 -25.45 13.54
#